data_AF-A0A163AM15-F1
#
_entry.id   AF-A0A163AM15-F1
#
_cell.length_a   1.000
_cell.length_b   1.000
_cell.length_c   1.000
_cell.angle_alpha   90.00
_cell.angle_beta   90.00
_cell.angle_gamma   90.00
#
_symmetry.space_group_name_H-M   'P 1'
#
loop_
_entity.id
_entity.type
_entity.pdbx_description
1 polymer ?
#
loop_
_entity_poly.entity_id
_entity_poly.type
_entity_poly.pdbx_seq_one_letter_code
_entity_poly.pdbx_strand_id
1 'polypeptide(L)'
;MVPTLTKLDGDWFYIRTVSNGNVASAGPIIAANDVETTRSEIRVEPPKYDDSELWCWKDRMLVNKSNGMVMSIRKGRLRLIEDTEICLYPKKSDEYISQQQWGVQHDDCPFGKRLEGCLLYSFHSNDWVFDIQTHVVNGDTKLILFPYKTIDNDTQRWELVSPADILQYSRPSSGSLSSSFSPVSLSSPTGFQSNSVSAFGSPTIGDLSPSTSSSSSQIMSQELNGSMEFACGLSPSKRGSQSSATGLPLETYRENHQAVYHGNGVPSSDKILAMAAAYQTWLDWSQDKQSQSSPTELQNQRARHEKTRARLQSMARTEVIKLVNANTTSTSNNHSAHRDNTISLTNRFITQLYEQMPMA
;
A
#
# COMPACT_ATOMS: atom_id res chain seq x y z
N MET A 1 10.55 -12.35 20.43
CA MET A 1 9.85 -11.65 21.52
C MET A 1 9.70 -10.21 21.04
N VAL A 2 8.49 -9.72 20.77
CA VAL A 2 8.32 -8.36 20.25
C VAL A 2 8.40 -7.38 21.42
N PRO A 3 9.27 -6.36 21.38
CA PRO A 3 9.33 -5.36 22.43
C PRO A 3 7.94 -4.73 22.59
N THR A 4 7.33 -4.85 23.76
CA THR A 4 6.18 -4.01 24.10
C THR A 4 6.59 -2.56 23.92
N LEU A 5 5.72 -1.74 23.32
CA LEU A 5 5.90 -0.30 23.05
C LEU A 5 6.53 0.47 24.24
N THR A 6 6.19 0.06 25.47
CA THR A 6 6.74 0.60 26.72
C THR A 6 8.25 0.48 26.86
N LYS A 7 8.90 -0.44 26.15
CA LYS A 7 10.35 -0.62 26.14
C LYS A 7 11.07 0.36 25.21
N LEU A 8 10.36 1.00 24.28
CA LEU A 8 10.95 1.92 23.30
C LEU A 8 10.79 3.40 23.67
N ASP A 9 10.13 3.70 24.79
CA ASP A 9 10.02 5.08 25.27
C ASP A 9 11.41 5.59 25.69
N GLY A 10 11.93 6.55 24.93
CA GLY A 10 13.24 7.17 25.17
C GLY A 10 14.43 6.49 24.47
N ASP A 11 14.27 5.28 23.92
CA ASP A 11 15.32 4.61 23.16
C ASP A 11 15.31 5.04 21.69
N TRP A 12 16.51 5.15 21.09
CA TRP A 12 16.66 5.41 19.66
C TRP A 12 16.50 4.13 18.85
N PHE A 13 15.83 4.20 17.71
CA PHE A 13 15.62 3.08 16.79
C PHE A 13 15.57 3.55 15.34
N TYR A 14 15.76 2.60 14.43
CA TYR A 14 15.52 2.75 12.99
C TYR A 14 14.10 2.31 12.66
N ILE A 15 13.45 3.02 11.74
CA ILE A 15 12.17 2.62 11.15
C ILE A 15 12.49 1.97 9.81
N ARG A 16 12.59 0.64 9.79
CA ARG A 16 13.00 -0.16 8.63
C ARG A 16 11.78 -0.73 7.91
N THR A 17 11.72 -0.67 6.59
CA THR A 17 10.64 -1.35 5.85
C THR A 17 10.92 -2.85 5.73
N VAL A 18 9.86 -3.64 5.89
CA VAL A 18 9.91 -5.10 5.70
C VAL A 18 10.17 -5.45 4.22
N SER A 19 9.64 -4.65 3.29
CA SER A 19 9.65 -4.98 1.86
C SER A 19 11.05 -5.02 1.22
N ASN A 20 11.93 -4.10 1.60
CA ASN A 20 13.27 -3.99 0.99
C ASN A 20 14.40 -3.71 2.00
N GLY A 21 14.08 -3.54 3.29
CA GLY A 21 15.07 -3.29 4.34
C GLY A 21 15.64 -1.87 4.40
N ASN A 22 15.15 -0.94 3.57
CA ASN A 22 15.49 0.48 3.66
C ASN A 22 14.96 1.10 4.96
N VAL A 23 15.47 2.27 5.34
CA VAL A 23 15.12 2.98 6.56
C VAL A 23 14.54 4.36 6.27
N ALA A 24 13.66 4.83 7.16
CA ALA A 24 13.17 6.20 7.12
C ALA A 24 14.27 7.17 7.60
N SER A 25 14.63 8.11 6.75
CA SER A 25 15.74 9.05 6.96
C SER A 25 15.24 10.50 6.86
N ALA A 26 15.68 11.34 7.79
CA ALA A 26 15.42 12.77 7.76
C ALA A 26 16.19 13.43 6.62
N GLY A 27 15.47 14.00 5.65
CA GLY A 27 16.08 14.78 4.58
C GLY A 27 16.79 16.04 5.11
N PRO A 28 17.73 16.60 4.34
CA PRO A 28 18.47 17.79 4.74
C PRO A 28 17.52 18.95 5.06
N ILE A 29 17.85 19.70 6.10
CA ILE A 29 17.15 20.95 6.41
C ILE A 29 17.62 21.99 5.42
N ILE A 30 16.81 22.22 4.40
CA ILE A 30 17.03 23.32 3.46
C ILE A 30 16.57 24.59 4.19
N ALA A 31 17.53 25.32 4.75
CA ALA A 31 17.30 26.67 5.26
C ALA A 31 16.95 27.56 4.07
N ALA A 32 15.65 27.71 3.81
CA ALA A 32 15.17 28.53 2.72
C ALA A 32 15.40 29.99 3.08
N ASN A 33 16.26 30.67 2.31
CA ASN A 33 16.23 32.12 2.21
C ASN A 33 14.90 32.52 1.54
N ASP A 34 13.90 32.78 2.38
CA ASP A 34 12.76 33.70 2.20
C ASP A 34 11.55 33.35 1.32
N VAL A 35 11.35 32.12 0.81
CA VAL A 35 10.03 31.75 0.27
C VAL A 35 9.71 30.28 0.57
N GLU A 36 8.77 30.06 1.50
CA GLU A 36 8.31 28.75 2.01
C GLU A 36 9.38 27.91 2.73
N THR A 37 9.72 28.35 3.94
CA THR A 37 10.26 27.53 5.01
C THR A 37 9.55 26.17 5.12
N THR A 38 10.32 25.10 5.36
CA THR A 38 9.91 23.73 5.76
C THR A 38 9.58 22.70 4.66
N ARG A 39 10.51 22.49 3.72
CA ARG A 39 10.48 21.36 2.76
C ARG A 39 11.33 20.15 3.20
N SER A 40 11.53 19.95 4.49
CA SER A 40 12.26 18.77 4.96
C SER A 40 11.36 17.53 4.85
N GLU A 41 11.58 16.79 3.77
CA GLU A 41 10.92 15.53 3.46
C GLU A 41 11.57 14.39 4.22
N ILE A 42 10.81 13.31 4.43
CA ILE A 42 11.33 12.06 4.98
C ILE A 42 11.47 11.08 3.82
N ARG A 43 12.68 10.54 3.66
CA ARG A 43 13.04 9.64 2.57
C ARG A 43 13.11 8.21 3.09
N VAL A 44 12.92 7.24 2.21
CA VAL A 44 13.10 5.81 2.50
C VAL A 44 14.27 5.32 1.68
N GLU A 45 15.43 5.15 2.31
CA GLU A 45 16.71 4.92 1.63
C GLU A 45 17.50 3.75 2.25
N PRO A 46 18.47 3.17 1.53
CA PRO A 46 19.37 2.18 2.11
C PRO A 46 20.08 2.75 3.35
N PRO A 47 20.21 1.97 4.44
CA PRO A 47 20.73 2.47 5.71
C PRO A 47 22.20 2.93 5.60
N LYS A 48 22.46 4.15 6.07
CA LYS A 48 23.76 4.82 6.18
C LYS A 48 24.34 4.76 7.59
N TYR A 49 23.50 4.40 8.57
CA TYR A 49 23.85 4.28 9.99
C TYR A 49 24.28 5.59 10.63
N ASP A 50 23.61 6.68 10.28
CA ASP A 50 23.84 8.00 10.87
C ASP A 50 22.65 8.48 11.72
N ASP A 51 22.82 9.62 12.38
CA ASP A 51 21.80 10.19 13.28
C ASP A 51 20.56 10.71 12.53
N SER A 52 20.60 10.86 11.20
CA SER A 52 19.42 11.27 10.42
C SER A 52 18.41 10.14 10.24
N GLU A 53 18.83 8.90 10.47
CA GLU A 53 18.00 7.69 10.35
C GLU A 53 17.45 7.21 11.71
N LEU A 54 17.87 7.86 12.81
CA LEU A 54 17.48 7.49 14.17
C LEU A 54 16.29 8.30 14.66
N TRP A 55 15.31 7.58 15.20
CA TRP A 55 14.06 8.10 15.72
C TRP A 55 13.85 7.63 17.15
N CYS A 56 13.14 8.42 17.96
CA CYS A 56 12.66 7.99 19.26
C CYS A 56 11.22 8.41 19.49
N TRP A 57 10.54 7.70 20.38
CA TRP A 57 9.22 8.09 20.86
C TRP A 57 9.35 9.13 21.97
N LYS A 58 8.61 10.23 21.83
CA LYS A 58 8.43 11.23 22.90
C LYS A 58 6.98 11.70 22.88
N ASP A 59 6.23 11.39 23.93
CA ASP A 59 4.80 11.76 24.04
C ASP A 59 3.96 11.36 22.80
N ARG A 60 4.19 10.15 22.26
CA ARG A 60 3.59 9.64 20.99
C ARG A 60 4.00 10.38 19.71
N MET A 61 5.01 11.26 19.78
CA MET A 61 5.63 11.85 18.60
C MET A 61 6.90 11.08 18.24
N LEU A 62 7.20 11.03 16.95
CA LEU A 62 8.46 10.49 16.44
C LEU A 62 9.44 11.65 16.24
N VAL A 63 10.47 11.69 17.10
CA VAL A 63 11.50 12.75 17.10
C VAL A 63 12.75 12.22 16.40
N ASN A 64 13.28 12.97 15.45
CA ASN A 64 14.53 12.62 14.79
C ASN A 64 15.75 13.05 15.61
N LYS A 65 16.78 12.21 15.67
CA LYS A 65 17.99 12.47 16.47
C LYS A 65 18.84 13.62 15.93
N SER A 66 19.06 13.67 14.61
CA SER A 66 19.99 14.64 14.00
C SER A 66 19.57 16.10 14.16
N ASN A 67 18.26 16.36 14.20
CA ASN A 67 17.74 17.72 14.16
C ASN A 67 16.69 18.05 15.23
N GLY A 68 16.25 17.07 16.03
CA GLY A 68 15.25 17.26 17.09
C GLY A 68 13.85 17.62 16.60
N MET A 69 13.58 17.55 15.29
CA MET A 69 12.28 17.82 14.69
C MET A 69 11.38 16.58 14.80
N VAL A 70 10.07 16.78 14.70
CA VAL A 70 9.09 15.71 14.77
C VAL A 70 8.48 15.40 13.40
N MET A 71 8.13 14.14 13.15
CA MET A 71 7.32 13.78 11.99
C MET A 71 5.92 14.42 12.09
N SER A 72 5.47 15.08 11.02
CA SER A 72 4.17 15.74 10.93
C SER A 72 3.49 15.47 9.59
N ILE A 73 2.16 15.41 9.59
CA ILE A 73 1.36 15.47 8.35
C ILE A 73 1.56 16.86 7.71
N ARG A 74 2.00 16.89 6.44
CA ARG A 74 2.25 18.14 5.73
C ARG A 74 0.94 18.91 5.53
N LYS A 75 0.96 20.21 5.87
CA LYS A 75 -0.22 21.10 5.84
C LYS A 75 -1.42 20.62 6.69
N GLY A 76 -1.23 19.60 7.52
CA GLY A 76 -2.25 19.09 8.44
C GLY A 76 -3.50 18.50 7.78
N ARG A 77 -3.44 18.10 6.51
CA ARG A 77 -4.60 17.63 5.74
C ARG A 77 -4.32 16.31 5.05
N LEU A 78 -5.19 15.33 5.27
CA LEU A 78 -5.24 14.08 4.51
C LEU A 78 -5.77 14.34 3.11
N ARG A 79 -5.09 13.80 2.10
CA ARG A 79 -5.38 13.98 0.68
C ARG A 79 -5.63 12.61 0.05
N LEU A 80 -6.79 12.44 -0.56
CA LEU A 80 -7.20 11.18 -1.21
C LEU A 80 -6.73 11.05 -2.67
N ILE A 81 -6.56 12.18 -3.36
CA ILE A 81 -6.24 12.23 -4.79
C ILE A 81 -4.73 12.23 -5.04
N GLU A 82 -3.99 12.84 -4.12
CA GLU A 82 -2.54 12.99 -4.14
C GLU A 82 -1.99 12.37 -2.86
N ASP A 83 -0.75 11.89 -2.89
CA ASP A 83 -0.13 11.28 -1.72
C ASP A 83 -0.09 12.29 -0.55
N THR A 84 -0.46 11.82 0.65
CA THR A 84 -0.37 12.66 1.84
C THR A 84 1.06 12.65 2.34
N GLU A 85 1.79 13.72 2.07
CA GLU A 85 3.19 13.82 2.42
C GLU A 85 3.40 13.96 3.93
N ILE A 86 4.48 13.33 4.42
CA ILE A 86 4.98 13.49 5.78
C ILE A 86 6.23 14.37 5.72
N CYS A 87 6.33 15.33 6.63
CA CYS A 87 7.47 16.24 6.72
C CYS A 87 8.03 16.32 8.13
N LEU A 88 9.22 16.90 8.26
CA LEU A 88 9.79 17.29 9.54
C LEU A 88 9.26 18.68 9.92
N TYR A 89 8.83 18.82 11.17
CA TYR A 89 8.32 20.09 11.68
C TYR A 89 8.71 20.28 13.16
N PRO A 90 8.82 21.52 13.66
CA PRO A 90 8.93 21.74 15.10
C PRO A 90 7.72 21.16 15.84
N LYS A 91 7.87 20.85 17.13
CA LYS A 91 6.72 20.44 17.96
C LYS A 91 5.65 21.54 17.95
N LYS A 92 4.42 21.17 17.58
CA LYS A 92 3.26 22.07 17.56
C LYS A 92 2.65 22.20 18.95
N SER A 93 1.86 23.25 19.13
CA SER A 93 0.98 23.41 20.30
C SER A 93 -0.14 22.36 20.30
N ASP A 94 -0.82 22.22 21.44
CA ASP A 94 -1.84 21.19 21.68
C ASP A 94 -2.97 21.17 20.64
N GLU A 95 -3.31 22.31 20.03
CA GLU A 95 -4.36 22.41 19.01
C GLU A 95 -4.06 21.57 17.76
N TYR A 96 -2.77 21.43 17.38
CA TYR A 96 -2.36 20.75 16.16
C TYR A 96 -1.52 19.50 16.43
N ILE A 97 -1.44 19.07 17.69
CA ILE A 97 -0.58 17.97 18.12
C ILE A 97 -0.99 16.63 17.49
N SER A 98 -2.28 16.46 17.16
CA SER A 98 -2.79 15.24 16.53
C SER A 98 -2.12 14.94 15.18
N GLN A 99 -1.62 15.96 14.48
CA GLN A 99 -0.94 15.84 13.20
C GLN A 99 0.51 15.32 13.34
N GLN A 100 1.01 15.24 14.58
CA GLN A 100 2.37 14.82 14.93
C GLN A 100 2.37 13.57 15.82
N GLN A 101 1.19 13.01 16.09
CA GLN A 101 1.02 11.83 16.93
C GLN A 101 0.84 10.58 16.08
N TRP A 102 1.60 9.56 16.46
CA TRP A 102 1.69 8.29 15.73
C TRP A 102 1.50 7.13 16.69
N GLY A 103 0.95 6.04 16.19
CA GLY A 103 0.76 4.81 16.93
C GLY A 103 1.37 3.63 16.19
N VAL A 104 1.61 2.55 16.93
CA VAL A 104 2.05 1.27 16.37
C VAL A 104 0.91 0.28 16.51
N GLN A 105 0.51 -0.32 15.41
CA GLN A 105 -0.41 -1.45 15.40
C GLN A 105 0.36 -2.69 14.97
N HIS A 106 0.46 -3.65 15.89
CA HIS A 106 0.86 -4.99 15.51
C HIS A 106 -0.36 -5.67 14.91
N ASP A 107 -0.24 -6.16 13.68
CA ASP A 107 -1.35 -6.87 13.07
C ASP A 107 -1.53 -8.23 13.72
N ASP A 108 -2.62 -8.34 14.47
CA ASP A 108 -3.24 -9.61 14.77
C ASP A 108 -3.97 -10.04 13.50
N CYS A 109 -3.19 -10.59 12.56
CA CYS A 109 -3.75 -11.18 11.36
C CYS A 109 -4.85 -12.17 11.81
N PRO A 110 -6.12 -11.96 11.42
CA PRO A 110 -7.23 -12.80 11.90
C PRO A 110 -7.06 -14.26 11.45
N PHE A 111 -6.16 -14.51 10.51
CA PHE A 111 -5.81 -15.84 9.98
C PHE A 111 -4.65 -16.49 10.75
N GLY A 112 -4.25 -15.97 11.90
CA GLY A 112 -3.30 -16.59 12.84
C GLY A 112 -1.83 -16.57 12.42
N LYS A 113 -1.53 -16.24 11.16
CA LYS A 113 -0.15 -16.01 10.71
C LYS A 113 0.24 -14.57 11.03
N ARG A 114 1.06 -14.40 12.06
CA ARG A 114 1.67 -13.12 12.39
C ARG A 114 2.46 -12.64 11.17
N LEU A 115 2.04 -11.52 10.59
CA LEU A 115 2.80 -10.85 9.54
C LEU A 115 4.04 -10.20 10.16
N GLU A 116 5.11 -10.12 9.39
CA GLU A 116 6.34 -9.46 9.84
C GLU A 116 6.14 -7.95 9.96
N GLY A 117 6.82 -7.35 10.95
CA GLY A 117 6.72 -5.94 11.24
C GLY A 117 5.42 -5.49 11.94
N CYS A 118 5.10 -4.22 11.75
CA CYS A 118 3.97 -3.50 12.32
C CYS A 118 3.51 -2.40 11.36
N LEU A 119 2.32 -1.84 11.62
CA LEU A 119 1.83 -0.63 10.97
C LEU A 119 2.15 0.57 11.86
N LEU A 120 2.61 1.65 11.25
CA LEU A 120 2.69 2.96 11.90
C LEU A 120 1.52 3.80 11.39
N TYR A 121 0.58 4.12 12.28
CA TYR A 121 -0.66 4.81 11.92
C TYR A 121 -0.71 6.22 12.52
N SER A 122 -1.51 7.09 11.91
CA SER A 122 -1.72 8.44 12.41
C SER A 122 -2.85 8.48 13.45
N PHE A 123 -2.65 9.18 14.57
CA PHE A 123 -3.76 9.48 15.49
C PHE A 123 -4.77 10.47 14.91
N HIS A 124 -4.42 11.19 13.83
CA HIS A 124 -5.37 12.02 13.10
C HIS A 124 -6.41 11.18 12.34
N SER A 125 -6.02 9.98 11.88
CA SER A 125 -6.92 8.98 11.31
C SER A 125 -6.26 7.60 11.35
N ASN A 126 -6.84 6.68 12.12
CA ASN A 126 -6.26 5.35 12.34
C ASN A 126 -6.26 4.47 11.08
N ASP A 127 -7.05 4.82 10.07
CA ASP A 127 -7.07 4.11 8.77
C ASP A 127 -5.92 4.53 7.86
N TRP A 128 -5.12 5.53 8.25
CA TRP A 128 -4.02 6.07 7.48
C TRP A 128 -2.69 5.67 8.10
N VAL A 129 -1.88 4.95 7.32
CA VAL A 129 -0.63 4.32 7.76
C VAL A 129 0.55 4.81 6.93
N PHE A 130 1.75 4.65 7.46
CA PHE A 130 2.99 4.90 6.74
C PHE A 130 3.09 3.95 5.55
N ASP A 131 3.34 4.51 4.38
CA ASP A 131 3.53 3.78 3.13
C ASP A 131 4.76 4.33 2.40
N ILE A 132 5.30 3.51 1.50
CA ILE A 132 6.38 3.89 0.61
C ILE A 132 5.76 4.41 -0.68
N GLN A 133 6.14 5.60 -1.10
CA GLN A 133 5.71 6.13 -2.39
C GLN A 133 6.23 5.21 -3.52
N THR A 134 5.31 4.56 -4.22
CA THR A 134 5.65 3.61 -5.29
C THR A 134 6.19 4.30 -6.53
N HIS A 135 5.77 5.54 -6.77
CA HIS A 135 6.25 6.37 -7.87
C HIS A 135 7.53 7.10 -7.48
N VAL A 136 8.67 6.49 -7.79
CA VAL A 136 9.99 7.08 -7.55
C VAL A 136 10.17 8.31 -8.44
N VAL A 137 10.33 9.48 -7.81
CA VAL A 137 10.63 10.75 -8.52
C VAL A 137 12.11 11.04 -8.30
N ASN A 138 12.88 11.18 -9.38
CA ASN A 138 14.33 11.47 -9.35
C ASN A 138 15.19 10.42 -8.62
N GLY A 139 14.73 9.16 -8.54
CA GLY A 139 15.44 8.11 -7.79
C GLY A 139 15.19 8.15 -6.28
N ASP A 140 14.50 9.19 -5.77
CA ASP A 140 14.19 9.32 -4.37
C ASP A 140 12.84 8.68 -4.05
N THR A 141 12.82 7.85 -3.01
CA THR A 141 11.60 7.25 -2.48
C THR A 141 11.18 8.01 -1.24
N LYS A 142 9.93 8.51 -1.21
CA LYS A 142 9.41 9.29 -0.08
C LYS A 142 8.59 8.42 0.86
N LEU A 143 8.64 8.77 2.14
CA LEU A 143 7.68 8.29 3.12
C LEU A 143 6.39 9.12 3.01
N ILE A 144 5.27 8.43 2.84
CA ILE A 144 3.96 9.05 2.71
C ILE A 144 2.99 8.44 3.73
N LEU A 145 1.84 9.08 3.89
CA LEU A 145 0.69 8.55 4.59
C LEU A 145 -0.36 8.13 3.56
N PHE A 146 -0.85 6.89 3.67
CA PHE A 146 -1.81 6.33 2.72
C PHE A 146 -2.86 5.48 3.44
N PRO A 147 -4.08 5.32 2.89
CA PRO A 147 -5.06 4.41 3.46
C PRO A 147 -4.49 2.99 3.60
N TYR A 148 -4.76 2.36 4.73
CA TYR A 148 -4.38 0.99 5.01
C TYR A 148 -4.87 0.04 3.91
N LYS A 149 -3.96 -0.80 3.41
CA LYS A 149 -4.25 -1.85 2.42
C LYS A 149 -4.32 -3.19 3.15
N THR A 150 -5.34 -3.99 2.89
CA THR A 150 -5.44 -5.35 3.47
C THR A 150 -4.70 -6.42 2.67
N ILE A 151 -4.35 -6.12 1.42
CA ILE A 151 -3.72 -7.03 0.49
C ILE A 151 -2.44 -6.37 -0.01
N ASP A 152 -1.36 -7.15 -0.12
CA ASP A 152 -0.07 -6.72 -0.66
C ASP A 152 0.44 -5.44 0.02
N ASN A 153 0.41 -5.45 1.34
CA ASN A 153 0.69 -4.28 2.15
C ASN A 153 2.13 -4.26 2.70
N ASP A 154 3.04 -4.99 2.07
CA ASP A 154 4.44 -5.08 2.47
C ASP A 154 5.13 -3.69 2.48
N THR A 155 4.69 -2.77 1.63
CA THR A 155 5.16 -1.36 1.61
C THR A 155 4.66 -0.54 2.80
N GLN A 156 3.64 -1.02 3.51
CA GLN A 156 3.08 -0.40 4.71
C GLN A 156 3.58 -1.06 6.01
N ARG A 157 4.45 -2.07 5.90
CA ARG A 157 5.01 -2.80 7.04
C ARG A 157 6.37 -2.29 7.43
N TRP A 158 6.53 -2.07 8.72
CA TRP A 158 7.72 -1.48 9.32
C TRP A 158 8.23 -2.31 10.49
N GLU A 159 9.54 -2.36 10.66
CA GLU A 159 10.23 -2.89 11.82
C GLU A 159 10.88 -1.74 12.59
N LEU A 160 10.72 -1.73 13.91
CA LEU A 160 11.41 -0.80 14.79
C LEU A 160 12.65 -1.51 15.32
N VAL A 161 13.81 -1.18 14.75
CA VAL A 161 15.06 -1.92 14.97
C VAL A 161 16.00 -1.11 15.85
N SER A 162 16.51 -1.71 16.93
CA SER A 162 17.48 -1.02 17.79
C SER A 162 18.82 -0.83 17.07
N PRO A 163 19.65 0.17 17.46
CA PRO A 163 20.98 0.34 16.88
C PRO A 163 21.91 -0.86 17.05
N ALA A 164 21.72 -1.65 18.12
CA ALA A 164 22.49 -2.88 18.32
C ALA A 164 22.06 -4.00 17.34
N ASP A 165 20.78 -4.05 16.98
CA ASP A 165 20.23 -5.09 16.12
C ASP A 165 20.44 -4.78 14.64
N ILE A 166 20.44 -3.51 14.23
CA ILE A 166 20.54 -3.16 12.80
C ILE A 166 21.85 -3.63 12.17
N LEU A 167 22.94 -3.67 12.95
CA LEU A 167 24.25 -4.16 12.51
C LEU A 167 24.27 -5.66 12.19
N GLN A 168 23.28 -6.42 12.68
CA GLN A 168 23.15 -7.84 12.36
C GLN A 168 22.54 -8.04 10.96
N TYR A 169 21.69 -7.11 10.51
CA TYR A 169 21.02 -7.15 9.21
C TYR A 169 21.91 -6.68 8.05
N SER A 170 22.97 -5.92 8.35
CA SER A 170 23.87 -5.36 7.35
C SER A 170 24.90 -6.37 6.82
N ARG A 171 25.03 -7.54 7.47
CA ARG A 171 25.73 -8.66 6.85
C ARG A 171 24.86 -9.17 5.72
N PRO A 172 25.30 -9.10 4.45
CA PRO A 172 24.62 -9.86 3.41
C PRO A 172 24.58 -11.28 3.93
N SER A 173 23.36 -11.83 4.03
CA SER A 173 23.11 -13.25 4.16
C SER A 173 23.73 -13.88 2.93
N SER A 174 25.05 -14.03 2.96
CA SER A 174 25.84 -14.86 2.09
C SER A 174 25.22 -16.20 2.34
N GLY A 175 24.28 -16.57 1.48
CA GLY A 175 23.57 -17.82 1.56
C GLY A 175 24.64 -18.90 1.53
N SER A 176 25.10 -19.32 2.70
CA SER A 176 25.85 -20.53 2.89
C SER A 176 24.83 -21.63 2.68
N LEU A 177 24.50 -21.86 1.41
CA LEU A 177 24.24 -23.20 0.93
C LEU A 177 25.55 -23.94 1.17
N SER A 178 25.78 -24.42 2.39
CA SER A 178 26.75 -25.46 2.67
C SER A 178 26.22 -26.76 2.06
N SER A 179 26.14 -26.80 0.74
CA SER A 179 26.19 -28.03 0.00
C SER A 179 27.66 -28.41 -0.04
N SER A 180 28.00 -29.40 0.77
CA SER A 180 29.26 -30.11 0.72
C SER A 180 29.41 -30.77 -0.65
N PHE A 181 29.96 -30.04 -1.61
CA PHE A 181 30.47 -30.60 -2.86
C PHE A 181 31.97 -30.34 -2.93
N SER A 182 32.71 -31.45 -2.94
CA SER A 182 34.16 -31.49 -3.08
C SER A 182 34.60 -30.85 -4.41
N PRO A 183 35.71 -30.10 -4.44
CA PRO A 183 36.16 -29.44 -5.66
C PRO A 183 36.79 -30.46 -6.62
N VAL A 184 36.22 -30.58 -7.83
CA VAL A 184 36.92 -31.16 -8.98
C VAL A 184 37.57 -30.01 -9.74
N SER A 185 38.89 -29.95 -9.66
CA SER A 185 39.75 -29.05 -10.41
C SER A 185 39.77 -29.44 -11.88
N LEU A 186 39.29 -28.56 -12.77
CA LEU A 186 39.61 -28.60 -14.19
C LEU A 186 40.23 -27.27 -14.64
N SER A 187 41.35 -27.45 -15.32
CA SER A 187 42.29 -26.47 -15.87
C SER A 187 41.74 -25.63 -17.02
N SER A 188 42.29 -24.43 -17.11
CA SER A 188 42.13 -23.40 -18.14
C SER A 188 42.25 -23.90 -19.59
N PRO A 189 41.72 -23.12 -20.55
CA PRO A 189 42.68 -22.42 -21.41
C PRO A 189 42.35 -20.95 -21.72
N THR A 190 43.45 -20.27 -21.99
CA THR A 190 43.74 -18.90 -22.39
C THR A 190 43.06 -18.37 -23.65
N GLY A 191 42.87 -17.04 -23.66
CA GLY A 191 43.10 -16.19 -24.83
C GLY A 191 41.85 -15.49 -25.37
N PHE A 192 41.81 -14.15 -25.33
CA PHE A 192 42.01 -13.29 -26.51
C PHE A 192 41.88 -11.81 -26.14
N GLN A 193 42.61 -11.03 -26.92
CA GLN A 193 43.01 -9.64 -26.71
C GLN A 193 41.94 -8.62 -27.15
N SER A 194 42.01 -7.45 -26.50
CA SER A 194 41.94 -6.08 -27.04
C SER A 194 41.02 -5.75 -28.21
N ASN A 195 40.19 -4.71 -28.04
CA ASN A 195 40.22 -3.57 -28.96
C ASN A 195 39.63 -2.28 -28.36
N SER A 196 40.47 -1.26 -28.37
CA SER A 196 40.18 0.17 -28.25
C SER A 196 39.51 0.70 -29.52
N VAL A 197 38.46 1.50 -29.41
CA VAL A 197 38.11 2.51 -30.43
C VAL A 197 37.56 3.77 -29.76
N SER A 198 38.07 4.88 -30.25
CA SER A 198 37.88 6.27 -29.90
C SER A 198 36.69 6.96 -30.58
N ALA A 199 36.21 8.02 -29.92
CA ALA A 199 35.85 9.34 -30.48
C ALA A 199 34.55 9.55 -31.29
N PHE A 200 34.12 10.83 -31.19
CA PHE A 200 33.07 11.57 -31.93
C PHE A 200 31.61 11.31 -31.48
N GLY A 201 30.78 12.30 -31.20
CA GLY A 201 30.91 13.76 -31.27
C GLY A 201 29.63 14.43 -30.74
N SER A 202 29.76 15.68 -30.31
CA SER A 202 28.64 16.58 -29.98
C SER A 202 27.81 16.92 -31.24
N PRO A 203 26.53 17.23 -31.05
CA PRO A 203 26.04 18.50 -31.58
C PRO A 203 25.24 19.32 -30.57
N THR A 204 25.66 20.57 -30.46
CA THR A 204 24.98 21.73 -29.88
C THR A 204 23.90 22.23 -30.84
N ILE A 205 22.62 22.24 -30.50
CA ILE A 205 21.58 23.18 -31.01
C ILE A 205 20.39 23.14 -30.03
N GLY A 206 19.86 24.31 -29.62
CA GLY A 206 18.49 24.36 -29.10
C GLY A 206 18.17 25.45 -28.07
N ASP A 207 18.56 26.69 -28.36
CA ASP A 207 18.16 27.88 -27.61
C ASP A 207 16.82 28.38 -28.18
N LEU A 208 15.70 28.23 -27.46
CA LEU A 208 14.44 28.97 -27.72
C LEU A 208 13.58 29.03 -26.45
N SER A 209 13.62 30.18 -25.80
CA SER A 209 12.63 30.61 -24.80
C SER A 209 11.37 31.16 -25.49
N PRO A 210 10.17 30.90 -24.95
CA PRO A 210 9.06 31.84 -25.11
C PRO A 210 8.64 32.43 -23.76
N SER A 211 8.79 33.75 -23.74
CA SER A 211 8.04 34.78 -23.01
C SER A 211 6.82 34.35 -22.18
N THR A 212 6.90 34.78 -20.93
CA THR A 212 5.84 35.05 -19.97
C THR A 212 4.73 35.95 -20.52
N SER A 213 3.47 35.52 -20.41
CA SER A 213 2.29 36.38 -20.45
C SER A 213 1.51 36.25 -19.13
N SER A 214 1.77 37.20 -18.25
CA SER A 214 1.04 37.47 -17.01
C SER A 214 -0.29 38.17 -17.34
N SER A 215 -1.41 37.46 -17.20
CA SER A 215 -2.75 38.06 -17.18
C SER A 215 -3.16 38.38 -15.75
N SER A 216 -3.02 39.67 -15.42
CA SER A 216 -3.54 40.29 -14.21
C SER A 216 -5.05 40.54 -14.36
N SER A 217 -5.88 39.78 -13.66
CA SER A 217 -7.27 40.15 -13.39
C SER A 217 -7.39 40.75 -11.99
N GLN A 218 -7.34 42.09 -11.93
CA GLN A 218 -7.79 42.85 -10.77
C GLN A 218 -9.31 42.69 -10.65
N ILE A 219 -9.77 42.02 -9.60
CA ILE A 219 -11.17 42.08 -9.17
C ILE A 219 -11.23 43.09 -8.02
N MET A 220 -11.80 44.27 -8.32
CA MET A 220 -12.28 45.23 -7.32
C MET A 220 -13.26 44.52 -6.39
N SER A 221 -12.89 44.37 -5.12
CA SER A 221 -13.84 44.05 -4.06
C SER A 221 -14.29 45.37 -3.45
N GLN A 222 -15.47 45.83 -3.85
CA GLN A 222 -16.19 46.89 -3.14
C GLN A 222 -16.71 46.32 -1.82
N GLU A 223 -16.40 47.03 -0.74
CA GLU A 223 -17.05 46.87 0.55
C GLU A 223 -18.54 47.17 0.41
N LEU A 224 -19.38 46.16 0.61
CA LEU A 224 -20.80 46.36 0.91
C LEU A 224 -21.14 45.59 2.18
N ASN A 225 -21.20 46.38 3.23
CA ASN A 225 -21.83 46.13 4.52
C ASN A 225 -23.28 45.70 4.26
N GLY A 226 -23.61 44.43 4.51
CA GLY A 226 -24.93 43.89 4.21
C GLY A 226 -25.15 42.55 4.88
N SER A 227 -25.75 42.59 6.07
CA SER A 227 -26.38 41.46 6.77
C SER A 227 -27.28 40.66 5.82
N MET A 228 -26.79 39.52 5.33
CA MET A 228 -27.64 38.48 4.73
C MET A 228 -27.26 37.11 5.28
N GLU A 229 -28.18 36.63 6.12
CA GLU A 229 -28.54 35.25 6.38
C GLU A 229 -28.30 34.33 5.16
N PHE A 230 -27.29 33.47 5.23
CA PHE A 230 -27.06 32.46 4.20
C PHE A 230 -28.09 31.33 4.34
N ALA A 231 -29.06 31.33 3.44
CA ALA A 231 -29.94 30.20 3.20
C ALA A 231 -29.14 28.96 2.80
N CYS A 232 -29.36 27.86 3.52
CA CYS A 232 -29.17 26.46 3.12
C CYS A 232 -28.11 26.21 2.03
N GLY A 233 -26.84 26.23 2.44
CA GLY A 233 -25.73 25.72 1.64
C GLY A 233 -26.00 24.27 1.21
N LEU A 234 -25.79 24.02 -0.07
CA LEU A 234 -25.89 22.74 -0.75
C LEU A 234 -25.27 21.63 0.12
N SER A 235 -26.10 20.72 0.62
CA SER A 235 -25.64 19.51 1.28
C SER A 235 -24.63 18.80 0.38
N PRO A 236 -23.49 18.33 0.90
CA PRO A 236 -22.47 17.65 0.11
C PRO A 236 -23.11 16.56 -0.73
N SER A 237 -22.89 16.61 -2.04
CA SER A 237 -23.28 15.55 -2.96
C SER A 237 -22.65 14.26 -2.48
N LYS A 238 -23.52 13.35 -2.01
CA LYS A 238 -23.22 12.01 -1.52
C LYS A 238 -22.67 11.19 -2.69
N ARG A 239 -21.42 11.45 -3.08
CA ARG A 239 -20.72 10.72 -4.14
C ARG A 239 -20.47 9.32 -3.59
N GLY A 240 -21.17 8.37 -4.18
CA GLY A 240 -21.29 7.01 -3.68
C GLY A 240 -19.96 6.29 -3.53
N SER A 241 -19.94 5.46 -2.48
CA SER A 241 -19.42 4.10 -2.50
C SER A 241 -17.97 3.92 -2.95
N GLN A 242 -17.04 4.41 -2.14
CA GLN A 242 -15.75 3.73 -1.98
C GLN A 242 -15.93 2.68 -0.87
N SER A 243 -16.54 1.54 -1.24
CA SER A 243 -16.52 0.35 -0.39
C SER A 243 -15.10 -0.20 -0.35
N SER A 244 -14.41 0.18 0.72
CA SER A 244 -13.64 -0.68 1.61
C SER A 244 -12.23 -1.12 1.19
N ALA A 245 -11.26 -0.71 2.01
CA ALA A 245 -10.03 -1.47 2.24
C ALA A 245 -10.24 -2.65 3.20
N THR A 246 -11.34 -2.72 3.95
CA THR A 246 -11.76 -3.89 4.72
C THR A 246 -12.55 -4.86 3.85
N GLY A 247 -12.11 -6.12 3.75
CA GLY A 247 -12.86 -7.15 2.99
C GLY A 247 -14.33 -7.20 3.41
N LEU A 248 -15.22 -7.45 2.45
CA LEU A 248 -16.65 -7.58 2.74
C LEU A 248 -16.89 -8.78 3.68
N PRO A 249 -17.83 -8.70 4.63
CA PRO A 249 -18.14 -9.82 5.50
C PRO A 249 -18.77 -10.96 4.70
N LEU A 250 -18.51 -12.20 5.12
CA LEU A 250 -19.04 -13.42 4.47
C LEU A 250 -20.57 -13.39 4.32
N GLU A 251 -21.27 -12.76 5.27
CA GLU A 251 -22.73 -12.63 5.25
C GLU A 251 -23.24 -11.88 4.02
N THR A 252 -22.53 -10.83 3.58
CA THR A 252 -22.90 -10.09 2.37
C THR A 252 -22.86 -10.99 1.13
N TYR A 253 -21.88 -11.90 1.03
CA TYR A 253 -21.82 -12.84 -0.08
C TYR A 253 -23.00 -13.83 -0.05
N ARG A 254 -23.36 -14.31 1.14
CA ARG A 254 -24.50 -15.21 1.34
C ARG A 254 -25.83 -14.55 0.98
N GLU A 255 -26.06 -13.30 1.39
CA GLU A 255 -27.28 -12.55 1.06
C GLU A 255 -27.43 -12.37 -0.45
N ASN A 256 -26.35 -11.98 -1.14
CA ASN A 256 -26.36 -11.82 -2.60
C ASN A 256 -26.58 -13.17 -3.30
N HIS A 257 -25.98 -14.25 -2.78
CA HIS A 257 -26.23 -15.60 -3.29
C HIS A 257 -27.70 -16.00 -3.13
N GLN A 258 -28.30 -15.77 -1.96
CA GLN A 258 -29.72 -16.04 -1.73
C GLN A 258 -30.60 -15.25 -2.69
N ALA A 259 -30.30 -13.97 -2.90
CA ALA A 259 -31.04 -13.11 -3.82
C ALA A 259 -31.00 -13.62 -5.28
N VAL A 260 -29.87 -14.17 -5.73
CA VAL A 260 -29.70 -14.65 -7.12
C VAL A 260 -30.22 -16.07 -7.33
N TYR A 261 -29.94 -17.00 -6.42
CA TYR A 261 -30.26 -18.43 -6.61
C TYR A 261 -31.62 -18.83 -6.05
N HIS A 262 -32.14 -18.10 -5.05
CA HIS A 262 -33.42 -18.41 -4.40
C HIS A 262 -34.47 -17.31 -4.60
N GLY A 263 -34.07 -16.12 -5.04
CA GLY A 263 -34.99 -15.04 -5.36
C GLY A 263 -35.68 -15.26 -6.70
N ASN A 264 -36.99 -15.01 -6.75
CA ASN A 264 -37.77 -15.03 -7.99
C ASN A 264 -37.52 -13.77 -8.88
N GLY A 265 -36.58 -12.90 -8.50
CA GLY A 265 -36.29 -11.65 -9.19
C GLY A 265 -35.01 -11.76 -10.02
N VAL A 266 -35.02 -11.17 -11.23
CA VAL A 266 -33.80 -11.04 -12.03
C VAL A 266 -32.88 -10.03 -11.34
N PRO A 267 -31.71 -10.43 -10.83
CA PRO A 267 -30.78 -9.52 -10.18
C PRO A 267 -30.28 -8.48 -11.19
N SER A 268 -30.44 -7.20 -10.87
CA SER A 268 -30.20 -6.09 -11.81
C SER A 268 -28.77 -5.55 -11.80
N SER A 269 -27.88 -6.04 -10.93
CA SER A 269 -26.53 -5.50 -10.76
C SER A 269 -25.44 -6.53 -11.00
N ASP A 270 -24.46 -6.18 -11.86
CA ASP A 270 -23.20 -6.91 -12.08
C ASP A 270 -22.51 -7.28 -10.76
N LYS A 271 -22.57 -6.39 -9.75
CA LYS A 271 -21.95 -6.62 -8.43
C LYS A 271 -22.63 -7.76 -7.67
N ILE A 272 -23.96 -7.81 -7.68
CA ILE A 272 -24.76 -8.84 -7.00
C ILE A 272 -24.49 -10.19 -7.64
N LEU A 273 -24.53 -10.25 -8.98
CA LEU A 273 -24.23 -11.44 -9.76
C LEU A 273 -22.81 -11.95 -9.50
N ALA A 274 -21.83 -11.06 -9.50
CA ALA A 274 -20.44 -11.41 -9.24
C ALA A 274 -20.22 -11.97 -7.82
N MET A 275 -20.85 -11.38 -6.81
CA MET A 275 -20.78 -11.88 -5.43
C MET A 275 -21.45 -13.25 -5.29
N ALA A 276 -22.62 -13.43 -5.88
CA ALA A 276 -23.34 -14.70 -5.86
C ALA A 276 -22.54 -15.82 -6.55
N ALA A 277 -21.96 -15.55 -7.73
CA ALA A 277 -21.12 -16.50 -8.45
C ALA A 277 -19.85 -16.89 -7.66
N ALA A 278 -19.19 -15.90 -7.06
CA ALA A 278 -18.01 -16.13 -6.22
C ALA A 278 -18.38 -16.99 -4.99
N TYR A 279 -19.49 -16.70 -4.32
CA TYR A 279 -19.92 -17.47 -3.15
C TYR A 279 -20.30 -18.92 -3.52
N GLN A 280 -21.04 -19.12 -4.63
CA GLN A 280 -21.37 -20.48 -5.10
C GLN A 280 -20.09 -21.29 -5.40
N THR A 281 -19.14 -20.68 -6.10
CA THR A 281 -17.86 -21.32 -6.41
C THR A 281 -17.09 -21.71 -5.15
N TRP A 282 -17.12 -20.84 -4.14
CA TRP A 282 -16.51 -21.10 -2.86
C TRP A 282 -17.16 -22.27 -2.11
N LEU A 283 -18.50 -22.37 -2.13
CA LEU A 283 -19.23 -23.50 -1.55
C LEU A 283 -18.83 -24.83 -2.21
N ASP A 284 -18.84 -24.87 -3.55
CA ASP A 284 -18.51 -26.07 -4.32
C ASP A 284 -17.07 -26.53 -4.04
N TRP A 285 -16.12 -25.60 -4.04
CA TRP A 285 -14.72 -25.90 -3.72
C TRP A 285 -14.52 -26.34 -2.27
N SER A 286 -15.25 -25.76 -1.31
CA SER A 286 -15.17 -26.13 0.10
C SER A 286 -15.65 -27.57 0.31
N GLN A 287 -16.70 -27.99 -0.40
CA GLN A 287 -17.21 -29.36 -0.38
C GLN A 287 -16.20 -30.36 -1.01
N ASP A 288 -15.57 -29.99 -2.13
CA ASP A 288 -14.49 -30.78 -2.75
C ASP A 288 -13.31 -30.98 -1.80
N LYS A 289 -12.92 -29.94 -1.07
CA LYS A 289 -11.75 -29.97 -0.17
C LYS A 289 -11.95 -30.97 0.97
N GLN A 290 -13.16 -31.11 1.49
CA GLN A 290 -13.49 -32.10 2.53
C GLN A 290 -13.24 -33.55 2.05
N SER A 291 -13.28 -33.78 0.74
CA SER A 291 -13.09 -35.10 0.15
C SER A 291 -11.61 -35.46 -0.15
N GLN A 292 -10.68 -34.50 -0.08
CA GLN A 292 -9.30 -34.65 -0.57
C GLN A 292 -8.19 -34.57 0.50
N SER A 293 -8.49 -34.77 1.80
CA SER A 293 -7.49 -34.68 2.87
C SER A 293 -6.50 -35.87 2.86
N SER A 294 -5.46 -35.79 2.02
CA SER A 294 -4.28 -36.67 2.12
C SER A 294 -3.14 -35.94 2.86
N PRO A 295 -2.47 -36.54 3.87
CA PRO A 295 -1.62 -35.80 4.82
C PRO A 295 -0.20 -35.45 4.34
N THR A 296 0.23 -35.84 3.13
CA THR A 296 1.65 -36.17 2.92
C THR A 296 2.51 -35.11 2.22
N GLU A 297 2.12 -33.83 2.16
CA GLU A 297 2.77 -32.94 1.19
C GLU A 297 2.93 -31.49 1.67
N LEU A 298 3.93 -31.27 2.52
CA LEU A 298 4.21 -29.99 3.20
C LEU A 298 5.15 -29.04 2.43
N GLN A 299 5.81 -29.48 1.36
CA GLN A 299 7.00 -28.78 0.86
C GLN A 299 6.76 -27.69 -0.20
N ASN A 300 5.51 -27.45 -0.66
CA ASN A 300 5.21 -26.48 -1.73
C ASN A 300 3.95 -25.63 -1.47
N GLN A 301 3.82 -25.02 -0.29
CA GLN A 301 2.62 -24.24 0.06
C GLN A 301 2.34 -23.09 -0.93
N ARG A 302 3.33 -22.28 -1.30
CA ARG A 302 3.13 -21.11 -2.18
C ARG A 302 2.60 -21.51 -3.56
N ALA A 303 3.21 -22.53 -4.18
CA ALA A 303 2.77 -23.04 -5.48
C ALA A 303 1.36 -23.63 -5.42
N ARG A 304 0.99 -24.27 -4.29
CA ARG A 304 -0.38 -24.76 -4.06
C ARG A 304 -1.38 -23.63 -3.94
N HIS A 305 -1.04 -22.55 -3.24
CA HIS A 305 -1.90 -21.39 -3.13
C HIS A 305 -2.20 -20.78 -4.50
N GLU A 306 -1.17 -20.59 -5.32
CA GLU A 306 -1.35 -20.01 -6.65
C GLU A 306 -2.16 -20.92 -7.57
N LYS A 307 -1.88 -22.24 -7.54
CA LYS A 307 -2.68 -23.24 -8.27
C LYS A 307 -4.14 -23.25 -7.83
N THR A 308 -4.39 -23.11 -6.53
CA THR A 308 -5.76 -23.08 -5.97
C THR A 308 -6.48 -21.81 -6.36
N ARG A 309 -5.81 -20.65 -6.29
CA ARG A 309 -6.36 -19.35 -6.74
C ARG A 309 -6.73 -19.40 -8.22
N ALA A 310 -5.84 -19.90 -9.08
CA ALA A 310 -6.11 -20.05 -10.51
C ALA A 310 -7.29 -20.99 -10.79
N ARG A 311 -7.38 -22.13 -10.07
CA ARG A 311 -8.52 -23.06 -10.17
C ARG A 311 -9.83 -22.39 -9.77
N LEU A 312 -9.85 -21.69 -8.64
CA LEU A 312 -11.03 -20.98 -8.14
C LEU A 312 -11.50 -19.89 -9.09
N GLN A 313 -10.59 -19.09 -9.65
CA GLN A 313 -10.92 -18.08 -10.65
C GLN A 313 -11.52 -18.72 -11.92
N SER A 314 -11.00 -19.87 -12.35
CA SER A 314 -11.56 -20.61 -13.48
C SER A 314 -12.98 -21.11 -13.20
N MET A 315 -13.23 -21.68 -12.01
CA MET A 315 -14.58 -22.12 -11.62
C MET A 315 -15.55 -20.95 -11.53
N ALA A 316 -15.11 -19.83 -10.94
CA ALA A 316 -15.93 -18.64 -10.77
C ALA A 316 -16.30 -17.98 -12.11
N ARG A 317 -15.39 -18.00 -13.10
CA ARG A 317 -15.67 -17.59 -14.49
C ARG A 317 -16.76 -18.45 -15.11
N THR A 318 -16.70 -19.77 -14.95
CA THR A 318 -17.72 -20.67 -15.48
C THR A 318 -19.09 -20.38 -14.87
N GLU A 319 -19.14 -20.20 -13.55
CA GLU A 319 -20.42 -19.98 -12.85
C GLU A 319 -21.03 -18.61 -13.19
N VAL A 320 -20.23 -17.54 -13.26
CA VAL A 320 -20.75 -16.22 -13.65
C VAL A 320 -21.24 -16.19 -15.09
N ILE A 321 -20.57 -16.90 -16.01
CA ILE A 321 -21.01 -17.01 -17.41
C ILE A 321 -22.38 -17.69 -17.48
N LYS A 322 -22.60 -18.74 -16.69
CA LYS A 322 -23.89 -19.43 -16.58
C LYS A 322 -25.00 -18.50 -16.08
N LEU A 323 -24.75 -17.73 -15.01
CA LEU A 323 -25.72 -16.76 -14.47
C LEU A 323 -26.03 -15.63 -15.46
N VAL A 324 -25.00 -15.05 -16.09
CA VAL A 324 -25.18 -13.99 -17.09
C VAL A 324 -26.00 -14.52 -18.26
N ASN A 325 -25.69 -15.71 -18.78
CA ASN A 325 -26.44 -16.31 -19.88
C ASN A 325 -27.90 -16.60 -19.50
N ALA A 326 -28.18 -17.05 -18.26
CA ALA A 326 -29.53 -17.31 -17.78
C ALA A 326 -30.39 -16.03 -17.69
N ASN A 327 -29.78 -14.90 -17.33
CA ASN A 327 -30.48 -13.62 -17.19
C ASN A 327 -30.67 -12.87 -18.51
N THR A 328 -30.03 -13.30 -19.59
CA THR A 328 -30.05 -12.58 -20.86
C THR A 328 -31.12 -13.16 -21.78
N THR A 329 -32.39 -12.83 -21.54
CA THR A 329 -33.49 -13.35 -22.34
C THR A 329 -33.79 -12.56 -23.62
N SER A 330 -33.20 -11.38 -23.87
CA SER A 330 -33.49 -10.62 -25.10
C SER A 330 -32.43 -9.55 -25.48
N THR A 331 -31.77 -9.76 -26.63
CA THR A 331 -31.45 -8.76 -27.68
C THR A 331 -30.90 -7.38 -27.29
N SER A 332 -29.88 -7.31 -26.42
CA SER A 332 -29.16 -6.05 -26.14
C SER A 332 -27.69 -6.13 -26.57
N ASN A 333 -27.25 -5.19 -27.41
CA ASN A 333 -25.87 -5.06 -27.89
C ASN A 333 -24.85 -4.70 -26.78
N ASN A 334 -25.31 -4.36 -25.57
CA ASN A 334 -24.41 -4.02 -24.44
C ASN A 334 -23.97 -5.23 -23.61
N HIS A 335 -24.30 -6.46 -24.04
CA HIS A 335 -24.05 -7.68 -23.27
C HIS A 335 -22.58 -7.96 -22.97
N SER A 336 -21.69 -7.70 -23.93
CA SER A 336 -20.26 -8.00 -23.77
C SER A 336 -19.62 -7.21 -22.63
N ALA A 337 -19.90 -5.90 -22.54
CA ALA A 337 -19.30 -5.05 -21.52
C ALA A 337 -19.76 -5.43 -20.10
N HIS A 338 -21.05 -5.71 -19.92
CA HIS A 338 -21.59 -6.19 -18.64
C HIS A 338 -21.01 -7.56 -18.25
N ARG A 339 -20.90 -8.47 -19.22
CA ARG A 339 -20.29 -9.78 -19.01
C ARG A 339 -18.85 -9.66 -18.53
N ASP A 340 -18.02 -8.87 -19.22
CA ASP A 340 -16.60 -8.72 -18.88
C ASP A 340 -16.41 -8.04 -17.52
N ASN A 341 -17.22 -7.01 -17.22
CA ASN A 341 -17.23 -6.36 -15.92
C ASN A 341 -17.61 -7.33 -14.79
N THR A 342 -18.68 -8.11 -14.98
CA THR A 342 -19.14 -9.10 -13.99
C THR A 342 -18.09 -10.19 -13.78
N ILE A 343 -17.43 -10.67 -14.84
CA ILE A 343 -16.32 -11.64 -14.75
C ILE A 343 -15.15 -11.06 -13.94
N SER A 344 -14.76 -9.82 -14.23
CA SER A 344 -13.67 -9.14 -13.52
C SER A 344 -13.95 -9.01 -12.02
N LEU A 345 -15.16 -8.54 -11.67
CA LEU A 345 -15.62 -8.46 -10.29
C LEU A 345 -15.63 -9.84 -9.60
N THR A 346 -16.10 -10.86 -10.30
CA THR A 346 -16.18 -12.23 -9.77
C THR A 346 -14.79 -12.76 -9.40
N ASN A 347 -13.79 -12.56 -10.27
CA ASN A 347 -12.41 -12.98 -10.01
C ASN A 347 -11.81 -12.30 -8.76
N ARG A 348 -12.12 -11.01 -8.58
CA ARG A 348 -11.70 -10.26 -7.38
C ARG A 348 -12.37 -10.81 -6.13
N PHE A 349 -13.69 -11.03 -6.18
CA PHE A 349 -14.46 -11.51 -5.04
C PHE A 349 -14.11 -12.93 -4.61
N ILE A 350 -13.88 -13.86 -5.54
CA ILE A 350 -13.46 -15.22 -5.17
C ILE A 350 -12.06 -15.23 -4.55
N THR A 351 -11.17 -14.35 -5.01
CA THR A 351 -9.83 -14.21 -4.43
C THR A 351 -9.92 -13.67 -3.00
N GLN A 352 -10.77 -12.66 -2.76
CA GLN A 352 -11.02 -12.13 -1.42
C GLN A 352 -11.61 -13.19 -0.48
N LEU A 353 -12.62 -13.97 -0.92
CA LEU A 353 -13.21 -15.04 -0.12
C LEU A 353 -12.18 -16.13 0.23
N TYR A 354 -11.33 -16.51 -0.73
CA TYR A 354 -10.28 -17.49 -0.51
C TYR A 354 -9.22 -17.00 0.50
N GLU A 355 -8.82 -15.74 0.41
CA GLU A 355 -7.85 -15.12 1.32
C GLU A 355 -8.41 -14.91 2.73
N GLN A 356 -9.73 -14.76 2.86
CA GLN A 356 -10.43 -14.68 4.14
C GLN A 356 -10.57 -16.03 4.87
N MET A 357 -10.16 -17.15 4.28
CA MET A 357 -10.25 -18.43 4.96
C MET A 357 -9.05 -18.67 5.89
N PRO A 358 -9.28 -19.06 7.15
CA PRO A 358 -8.23 -19.63 7.97
C PRO A 358 -7.65 -20.83 7.22
N MET A 359 -6.34 -20.81 6.95
CA MET A 359 -5.63 -21.98 6.45
C MET A 359 -5.63 -23.02 7.57
N ALA A 360 -6.65 -23.88 7.57
CA ALA A 360 -6.78 -25.00 8.49
C ALA A 360 -5.63 -26.00 8.34
#